data_AF-Q9RPL1-F1
#
_entry.id   AF-Q9RPL1-F1
#
_cell.length_a   1.000
_cell.length_b   1.000
_cell.length_c   1.000
_cell.angle_alpha   90.00
_cell.angle_beta   90.00
_cell.angle_gamma   90.00
#
_symmetry.space_group_name_H-M   'P 1'
#
loop_
_entity.id
_entity.type
_entity.pdbx_description
1 polymer ?
#
loop_
_entity_poly.entity_id
_entity_poly.type
_entity_poly.pdbx_seq_one_letter_code
_entity_poly.pdbx_strand_id
1 'polypeptide(L)'
;MKKFKKNLSLLTVSILGTTLFATSVVAAACDDTKKKPEEPKKEDPKQKPDQKQEQGQEITELNNWLKSMSLKIVDGKIDAFYKAIEAKKDFYYSYSSKKLIAVEKGKRPNWREENEELLSLEGEFASNKHQIVNDEKPTYTDSKGMVKLSSLIRYEVKDGKIIFYFKGAIHDHKGAHKISTEVHKMEFPRQSLASNFEEYVKNLQFSYPNIEETLLDDVDTDKVRPLEGLK
;
A
#
# COMPACT_ATOMS: atom_id res chain seq x y z
N MET A 1 -38.17 -20.11 23.10
CA MET A 1 -38.62 -20.65 21.80
C MET A 1 -38.72 -19.52 20.78
N LYS A 2 -37.90 -19.53 19.72
CA LYS A 2 -38.26 -19.32 18.30
C LYS A 2 -36.97 -19.26 17.48
N LYS A 3 -36.78 -20.30 16.67
CA LYS A 3 -35.63 -20.58 15.80
C LYS A 3 -35.81 -19.81 14.49
N PHE A 4 -34.79 -19.08 14.02
CA PHE A 4 -34.74 -18.62 12.63
C PHE A 4 -33.89 -19.58 11.79
N LYS A 5 -34.51 -20.04 10.71
CA LYS A 5 -34.09 -21.15 9.83
C LYS A 5 -33.00 -20.67 8.85
N LYS A 6 -31.97 -21.51 8.68
CA LYS A 6 -31.04 -21.51 7.55
C LYS A 6 -31.78 -22.02 6.31
N ASN A 7 -31.76 -21.27 5.21
CA ASN A 7 -32.08 -21.80 3.88
C ASN A 7 -30.88 -21.58 2.95
N LEU A 8 -30.24 -22.70 2.66
CA LEU A 8 -29.31 -22.98 1.58
C LEU A 8 -30.10 -22.93 0.26
N SER A 9 -29.66 -22.16 -0.73
CA SER A 9 -30.09 -22.34 -2.12
C SER A 9 -28.84 -22.40 -2.99
N LEU A 10 -28.46 -23.64 -3.29
CA LEU A 10 -27.52 -24.06 -4.32
C LEU A 10 -28.34 -24.51 -5.54
N LEU A 11 -27.71 -24.58 -6.72
CA LEU A 11 -28.22 -24.96 -8.06
C LEU A 11 -28.58 -23.73 -8.93
N THR A 12 -28.15 -23.59 -10.19
CA THR A 12 -27.51 -24.52 -11.12
C THR A 12 -26.91 -23.76 -12.31
N VAL A 13 -25.88 -24.38 -12.87
CA VAL A 13 -25.21 -24.14 -14.14
C VAL A 13 -26.19 -24.06 -15.33
N SER A 14 -25.99 -23.10 -16.23
CA SER A 14 -26.41 -23.21 -17.63
C SER A 14 -25.28 -22.75 -18.54
N ILE A 15 -24.71 -23.73 -19.25
CA ILE A 15 -23.69 -23.61 -20.28
C ILE A 15 -24.40 -23.45 -21.64
N LEU A 16 -23.68 -22.81 -22.58
CA LEU A 16 -23.76 -22.90 -24.05
C LEU A 16 -24.78 -22.02 -24.78
N GLY A 17 -24.30 -21.38 -25.83
CA GLY A 17 -25.13 -21.04 -26.98
C GLY A 17 -24.72 -19.80 -27.75
N THR A 18 -23.67 -19.91 -28.55
CA THR A 18 -23.23 -18.98 -29.60
C THR A 18 -24.31 -18.64 -30.64
N THR A 19 -24.41 -17.36 -31.05
CA THR A 19 -24.72 -16.91 -32.43
C THR A 19 -24.19 -15.49 -32.58
N LEU A 20 -23.03 -15.30 -33.23
CA LEU A 20 -22.85 -15.03 -34.68
C LEU A 20 -23.20 -13.58 -35.08
N PHE A 21 -22.15 -12.94 -35.59
CA PHE A 21 -22.04 -11.62 -36.22
C PHE A 21 -23.24 -11.21 -37.07
N ALA A 22 -23.76 -10.01 -36.84
CA ALA A 22 -24.52 -9.28 -37.84
C ALA A 22 -23.57 -8.31 -38.56
N THR A 23 -23.01 -8.76 -39.68
CA THR A 23 -22.41 -7.90 -40.70
C THR A 23 -23.53 -7.11 -41.37
N SER A 24 -23.58 -5.80 -41.14
CA SER A 24 -24.45 -4.90 -41.91
C SER A 24 -23.95 -4.83 -43.35
N VAL A 25 -24.69 -5.48 -44.25
CA VAL A 25 -24.54 -5.37 -45.70
C VAL A 25 -24.91 -3.96 -46.14
N VAL A 26 -23.97 -3.25 -46.76
CA VAL A 26 -24.26 -2.05 -47.56
C VAL A 26 -24.67 -2.55 -48.95
N ALA A 27 -25.92 -2.29 -49.34
CA ALA A 27 -26.36 -2.42 -50.72
C ALA A 27 -26.93 -1.07 -51.17
N ALA A 28 -26.27 -0.50 -52.19
CA ALA A 28 -26.80 0.61 -52.98
C ALA A 28 -27.65 0.05 -54.12
N ALA A 29 -28.84 0.60 -54.33
CA ALA A 29 -29.47 0.76 -55.64
C ALA A 29 -30.62 1.77 -55.53
N CYS A 30 -30.61 2.75 -56.43
CA CYS A 30 -31.48 3.92 -56.52
C CYS A 30 -32.89 3.58 -56.99
N ASP A 31 -33.91 4.36 -56.58
CA ASP A 31 -34.63 5.19 -57.54
C ASP A 31 -35.43 6.33 -56.87
N ASP A 32 -35.45 7.42 -57.62
CA ASP A 32 -35.89 8.80 -57.37
C ASP A 32 -37.08 9.11 -56.45
N THR A 33 -36.86 10.00 -55.47
CA THR A 33 -37.64 11.26 -55.39
C THR A 33 -36.90 12.39 -54.67
N LYS A 34 -36.86 13.55 -55.32
CA LYS A 34 -36.20 14.82 -54.97
C LYS A 34 -36.42 15.31 -53.53
N LYS A 35 -35.33 15.67 -52.83
CA LYS A 35 -35.12 16.97 -52.14
C LYS A 35 -33.64 17.16 -51.73
N LYS A 36 -33.26 18.44 -51.68
CA LYS A 36 -31.94 19.10 -51.75
C LYS A 36 -30.93 18.73 -50.62
N PRO A 37 -29.61 18.82 -50.83
CA PRO A 37 -28.58 18.34 -49.91
C PRO A 37 -28.18 19.39 -48.86
N GLU A 38 -28.10 18.99 -47.59
CA GLU A 38 -27.31 19.68 -46.56
C GLU A 38 -26.00 18.92 -46.34
N GLU A 39 -24.90 19.66 -46.45
CA GLU A 39 -23.53 19.18 -46.34
C GLU A 39 -23.22 18.56 -44.96
N PRO A 40 -22.33 17.56 -44.89
CA PRO A 40 -21.83 17.07 -43.62
C PRO A 40 -20.89 18.10 -43.01
N LYS A 41 -21.29 18.75 -41.91
CA LYS A 41 -20.33 19.46 -41.05
C LYS A 41 -19.36 18.43 -40.44
N LYS A 42 -18.20 18.30 -41.10
CA LYS A 42 -16.93 18.00 -40.44
C LYS A 42 -16.63 19.16 -39.50
N GLU A 43 -16.70 18.91 -38.20
CA GLU A 43 -15.86 19.62 -37.24
C GLU A 43 -15.17 18.56 -36.39
N ASP A 44 -13.91 18.29 -36.76
CA ASP A 44 -12.92 17.72 -35.86
C ASP A 44 -12.91 18.52 -34.55
N PRO A 45 -12.92 17.89 -33.36
CA PRO A 45 -12.45 18.55 -32.18
C PRO A 45 -10.95 18.78 -32.37
N LYS A 46 -10.59 19.99 -32.80
CA LYS A 46 -9.25 20.56 -32.71
C LYS A 46 -8.82 20.47 -31.23
N GLN A 47 -8.19 19.37 -30.84
CA GLN A 47 -7.41 19.31 -29.60
C GLN A 47 -6.32 20.37 -29.74
N LYS A 48 -6.42 21.44 -28.94
CA LYS A 48 -5.36 22.44 -28.81
C LYS A 48 -4.05 21.71 -28.47
N PRO A 49 -2.95 21.95 -29.21
CA PRO A 49 -1.64 21.38 -28.90
C PRO A 49 -1.18 21.66 -27.44
N ASP A 50 -1.60 22.80 -26.89
CA ASP A 50 -1.22 23.25 -25.54
C ASP A 50 -1.63 22.29 -24.42
N GLN A 51 -2.79 21.62 -24.53
CA GLN A 51 -3.28 20.73 -23.46
C GLN A 51 -2.45 19.44 -23.33
N LYS A 52 -1.87 18.93 -24.42
CA LYS A 52 -1.00 17.75 -24.36
C LYS A 52 0.37 18.10 -23.78
N GLN A 53 0.86 19.31 -24.03
CA GLN A 53 2.17 19.77 -23.57
C GLN A 53 2.15 20.09 -22.07
N GLU A 54 1.09 20.74 -21.57
CA GLU A 54 0.89 20.99 -20.13
C GLU A 54 0.76 19.68 -19.32
N GLN A 55 0.00 18.70 -19.82
CA GLN A 55 -0.10 17.38 -19.16
C GLN A 55 1.25 16.65 -19.08
N GLY A 56 2.10 16.78 -20.09
CA GLY A 56 3.43 16.18 -20.10
C GLY A 56 4.38 16.79 -19.07
N GLN A 57 4.30 18.11 -18.87
CA GLN A 57 5.11 18.83 -17.87
C GLN A 57 4.71 18.43 -16.45
N GLU A 58 3.41 18.41 -16.14
CA GLU A 58 2.94 18.06 -14.79
C GLU A 58 3.26 16.60 -14.40
N ILE A 59 3.21 15.67 -15.35
CA ILE A 59 3.62 14.27 -15.08
C ILE A 59 5.12 14.20 -14.80
N THR A 60 5.93 15.00 -15.50
CA THR A 60 7.39 15.06 -15.30
C THR A 60 7.72 15.64 -13.93
N GLU A 61 7.05 16.74 -13.54
CA GLU A 61 7.17 17.33 -12.21
C GLU A 61 6.74 16.36 -11.11
N LEU A 62 5.64 15.62 -11.33
CA LEU A 62 5.16 14.61 -10.40
C LEU A 62 6.15 13.45 -10.22
N ASN A 63 6.79 12.99 -11.30
CA ASN A 63 7.84 11.98 -11.22
C ASN A 63 9.07 12.52 -10.44
N ASN A 64 9.44 13.78 -10.65
CA ASN A 64 10.56 14.41 -9.95
C ASN A 64 10.26 14.62 -8.46
N TRP A 65 9.04 15.07 -8.12
CA TRP A 65 8.57 15.14 -6.74
C TRP A 65 8.70 13.79 -6.06
N LEU A 66 8.28 12.70 -6.70
CA LEU A 66 8.31 11.36 -6.13
C LEU A 66 9.74 10.89 -5.81
N LYS A 67 10.75 11.31 -6.59
CA LYS A 67 12.17 11.01 -6.34
C LYS A 67 12.71 11.68 -5.07
N SER A 68 12.09 12.77 -4.63
CA SER A 68 12.46 13.47 -3.39
C SER A 68 11.76 12.91 -2.14
N MET A 69 10.82 11.98 -2.31
CA MET A 69 10.09 11.37 -1.20
C MET A 69 10.86 10.20 -0.60
N SER A 70 10.66 9.95 0.68
CA SER A 70 11.17 8.77 1.37
C SER A 70 10.14 8.22 2.35
N LEU A 71 10.10 6.90 2.53
CA LEU A 71 9.37 6.26 3.62
C LEU A 71 10.32 6.02 4.79
N LYS A 72 9.90 6.41 6.00
CA LYS A 72 10.61 6.10 7.24
C LYS A 72 9.69 5.37 8.20
N ILE A 73 10.26 4.46 9.00
CA ILE A 73 9.52 3.86 10.11
C ILE A 73 9.27 4.94 11.15
N VAL A 74 8.04 5.02 11.65
CA VAL A 74 7.68 5.97 12.72
C VAL A 74 8.48 5.65 13.99
N ASP A 75 9.00 6.68 14.65
CA ASP A 75 9.79 6.53 15.88
C ASP A 75 9.04 5.70 16.93
N GLY A 76 9.76 4.74 17.54
CA GLY A 76 9.19 3.81 18.51
C GLY A 76 8.26 2.73 17.93
N LYS A 77 8.12 2.65 16.59
CA LYS A 77 7.25 1.65 15.93
C LYS A 77 8.02 0.58 15.14
N ILE A 78 9.33 0.46 15.34
CA ILE A 78 10.19 -0.54 14.66
C ILE A 78 9.65 -1.97 14.84
N ASP A 79 9.42 -2.41 16.08
CA ASP A 79 8.91 -3.76 16.36
C ASP A 79 7.49 -3.97 15.80
N ALA A 80 6.63 -2.95 15.90
CA ALA A 80 5.27 -2.99 15.39
C ALA A 80 5.24 -3.11 13.85
N PHE A 81 6.13 -2.39 13.17
CA PHE A 81 6.34 -2.49 11.73
C PHE A 81 6.72 -3.91 11.31
N TYR A 82 7.75 -4.51 11.90
CA TYR A 82 8.17 -5.85 11.52
C TYR A 82 7.10 -6.91 11.86
N LYS A 83 6.42 -6.80 13.02
CA LYS A 83 5.27 -7.66 13.35
C LYS A 83 4.14 -7.54 12.32
N ALA A 84 3.85 -6.35 11.82
CA ALA A 84 2.85 -6.15 10.78
C ALA A 84 3.24 -6.84 9.46
N ILE A 85 4.53 -6.79 9.09
CA ILE A 85 5.07 -7.47 7.92
C ILE A 85 5.00 -8.99 8.07
N GLU A 86 5.39 -9.53 9.24
CA GLU A 86 5.28 -10.96 9.55
C GLU A 86 3.83 -11.46 9.52
N ALA A 87 2.91 -10.67 10.08
CA ALA A 87 1.48 -10.93 10.04
C ALA A 87 0.85 -10.71 8.65
N LYS A 88 1.63 -10.28 7.65
CA LYS A 88 1.18 -9.98 6.28
C LYS A 88 0.02 -8.99 6.24
N LYS A 89 0.05 -7.97 7.11
CA LYS A 89 -0.93 -6.88 7.13
C LYS A 89 -0.88 -6.09 5.82
N ASP A 90 -2.01 -5.47 5.47
CA ASP A 90 -2.10 -4.53 4.34
C ASP A 90 -1.74 -3.13 4.81
N PHE A 91 -1.12 -2.32 3.94
CA PHE A 91 -0.72 -0.95 4.27
C PHE A 91 -1.53 0.05 3.44
N TYR A 92 -2.13 1.03 4.09
CA TYR A 92 -2.92 2.08 3.43
C TYR A 92 -2.32 3.45 3.72
N TYR A 93 -2.12 4.25 2.67
CA TYR A 93 -1.72 5.64 2.79
C TYR A 93 -2.85 6.51 3.34
N SER A 94 -2.57 7.20 4.44
CA SER A 94 -3.42 8.22 5.03
C SER A 94 -3.04 9.58 4.46
N TYR A 95 -3.96 10.17 3.70
CA TYR A 95 -3.75 11.50 3.13
C TYR A 95 -3.63 12.60 4.19
N SER A 96 -4.37 12.49 5.30
CA SER A 96 -4.39 13.50 6.36
C SER A 96 -3.10 13.49 7.18
N SER A 97 -2.63 12.32 7.59
CA SER A 97 -1.43 12.18 8.41
C SER A 97 -0.15 11.97 7.63
N LYS A 98 -0.23 11.78 6.30
CA LYS A 98 0.91 11.49 5.41
C LYS A 98 1.68 10.23 5.79
N LYS A 99 1.01 9.29 6.46
CA LYS A 99 1.58 8.05 6.98
C LYS A 99 0.90 6.83 6.37
N LEU A 100 1.53 5.67 6.49
CA LEU A 100 0.93 4.39 6.14
C LEU A 100 0.44 3.69 7.40
N ILE A 101 -0.81 3.28 7.34
CA ILE A 101 -1.53 2.54 8.37
C ILE A 101 -1.48 1.06 8.02
N ALA A 102 -1.17 0.21 9.00
CA ALA A 102 -1.29 -1.23 8.85
C ALA A 102 -2.65 -1.74 9.33
N VAL A 103 -3.29 -2.58 8.53
CA VAL A 103 -4.56 -3.25 8.86
C VAL A 103 -4.47 -4.74 8.55
N GLU A 104 -5.37 -5.53 9.14
CA GLU A 104 -5.49 -6.94 8.76
C GLU A 104 -5.68 -7.11 7.25
N LYS A 105 -5.06 -8.15 6.69
CA LYS A 105 -5.10 -8.43 5.27
C LYS A 105 -6.54 -8.52 4.73
N GLY A 106 -6.81 -7.83 3.63
CA GLY A 106 -8.12 -7.77 2.99
C GLY A 106 -9.13 -6.87 3.70
N LYS A 107 -8.77 -6.25 4.83
CA LYS A 107 -9.61 -5.24 5.49
C LYS A 107 -9.30 -3.85 4.95
N ARG A 108 -10.22 -2.93 5.21
CA ARG A 108 -10.04 -1.50 4.96
C ARG A 108 -9.85 -0.76 6.29
N PRO A 109 -9.05 0.32 6.32
CA PRO A 109 -8.93 1.16 7.50
C PRO A 109 -10.27 1.78 7.89
N ASN A 110 -10.51 1.87 9.19
CA ASN A 110 -11.58 2.71 9.72
C ASN A 110 -11.01 4.11 9.97
N TRP A 111 -11.22 5.02 9.01
CA TRP A 111 -10.68 6.38 9.05
C TRP A 111 -11.23 7.26 10.19
N ARG A 112 -12.22 6.78 10.94
CA ARG A 112 -12.81 7.50 12.07
C ARG A 112 -12.17 7.14 13.41
N GLU A 113 -11.38 6.08 13.44
CA GLU A 113 -10.74 5.55 14.65
C GLU A 113 -9.24 5.82 14.61
N GLU A 114 -8.60 5.66 15.77
CA GLU A 114 -7.14 5.63 15.83
C GLU A 114 -6.63 4.40 15.09
N ASN A 115 -5.70 4.63 14.19
CA ASN A 115 -5.13 3.61 13.32
C ASN A 115 -3.65 3.41 13.65
N GLU A 116 -3.16 2.20 13.45
CA GLU A 116 -1.75 1.88 13.68
C GLU A 116 -0.88 2.44 12.55
N GLU A 117 -0.37 3.66 12.75
CA GLU A 117 0.55 4.33 11.82
C GLU A 117 1.98 3.81 12.02
N LEU A 118 2.56 3.20 10.97
CA LEU A 118 3.86 2.53 11.07
C LEU A 118 4.94 3.13 10.19
N LEU A 119 4.57 3.73 9.06
CA LEU A 119 5.52 4.43 8.18
C LEU A 119 5.08 5.87 7.98
N SER A 120 6.03 6.79 7.89
CA SER A 120 5.83 8.19 7.50
C SER A 120 6.36 8.43 6.11
N LEU A 121 5.60 9.12 5.27
CA LEU A 121 6.09 9.65 4.00
C LEU A 121 6.71 11.03 4.27
N GLU A 122 8.02 11.11 4.13
CA GLU A 122 8.80 12.33 4.33
C GLU A 122 9.26 12.93 3.01
N GLY A 123 9.27 14.25 2.98
CA GLY A 123 9.66 15.04 1.82
C GLY A 123 8.84 16.32 1.73
N GLU A 124 9.19 17.18 0.77
CA GLU A 124 8.47 18.43 0.53
C GLU A 124 7.26 18.20 -0.38
N PHE A 125 6.06 18.47 0.13
CA PHE A 125 4.84 18.35 -0.65
C PHE A 125 4.62 19.64 -1.45
N ALA A 126 4.75 19.56 -2.78
CA ALA A 126 4.52 20.69 -3.68
C ALA A 126 3.10 21.27 -3.57
N SER A 127 2.12 20.46 -3.15
CA SER A 127 0.81 20.96 -2.74
C SER A 127 0.08 19.95 -1.86
N ASN A 128 -0.99 20.39 -1.22
CA ASN A 128 -1.88 19.48 -0.52
C ASN A 128 -2.55 18.48 -1.46
N LYS A 129 -2.56 18.64 -2.79
CA LYS A 129 -3.20 17.66 -3.69
C LYS A 129 -2.34 16.43 -3.95
N HIS A 130 -1.05 16.50 -3.62
CA HIS A 130 -0.10 15.41 -3.84
C HIS A 130 -0.30 14.29 -2.81
N GLN A 131 -0.25 13.06 -3.32
CA GLN A 131 -0.29 11.85 -2.51
C GLN A 131 0.36 10.68 -3.23
N ILE A 132 0.70 9.64 -2.48
CA ILE A 132 1.12 8.36 -3.06
C ILE A 132 -0.09 7.43 -3.20
N VAL A 133 -0.02 6.56 -4.20
CA VAL A 133 -1.07 5.59 -4.54
C VAL A 133 -0.48 4.25 -4.92
N ASN A 134 -1.33 3.23 -4.98
CA ASN A 134 -0.96 1.92 -5.49
C ASN A 134 -0.30 2.02 -6.89
N ASP A 135 0.73 1.23 -7.13
CA ASP A 135 1.49 1.26 -8.38
C ASP A 135 0.77 0.58 -9.56
N GLU A 136 0.12 -0.55 -9.32
CA GLU A 136 -0.58 -1.35 -10.34
C GLU A 136 -2.02 -0.88 -10.56
N LYS A 137 -2.72 -0.54 -9.47
CA LYS A 137 -4.13 -0.13 -9.43
C LYS A 137 -4.27 1.22 -8.72
N PRO A 138 -3.74 2.31 -9.30
CA PRO A 138 -3.67 3.63 -8.66
C PRO A 138 -5.05 4.26 -8.40
N THR A 139 -6.09 3.78 -9.11
CA THR A 139 -7.46 4.27 -8.99
C THR A 139 -8.46 3.13 -8.87
N TYR A 140 -9.64 3.46 -8.36
CA TYR A 140 -10.82 2.60 -8.40
C TYR A 140 -12.07 3.45 -8.59
N THR A 141 -13.15 2.82 -9.05
CA THR A 141 -14.45 3.47 -9.18
C THR A 141 -15.30 3.18 -7.95
N ASP A 142 -15.81 4.22 -7.30
CA ASP A 142 -16.73 4.05 -6.17
C ASP A 142 -18.14 3.62 -6.63
N SER A 143 -19.01 3.32 -5.68
CA SER A 143 -20.40 2.90 -5.98
C SER A 143 -21.23 3.98 -6.69
N LYS A 144 -20.76 5.23 -6.71
CA LYS A 144 -21.41 6.36 -7.38
C LYS A 144 -20.81 6.63 -8.77
N GLY A 145 -19.89 5.80 -9.24
CA GLY A 145 -19.24 5.96 -10.54
C GLY A 145 -18.08 6.97 -10.54
N MET A 146 -17.70 7.52 -9.39
CA MET A 146 -16.58 8.47 -9.31
C MET A 146 -15.27 7.72 -9.24
N VAL A 147 -14.30 8.14 -10.06
CA VAL A 147 -12.93 7.67 -9.96
C VAL A 147 -12.30 8.26 -8.70
N LYS A 148 -11.70 7.38 -7.88
CA LYS A 148 -11.01 7.68 -6.63
C LYS A 148 -9.58 7.14 -6.69
N LEU A 149 -8.72 7.69 -5.85
CA LEU A 149 -7.34 7.23 -5.68
C LEU A 149 -7.29 6.04 -4.72
N SER A 150 -6.52 5.02 -5.08
CA SER A 150 -6.29 3.82 -4.28
C SER A 150 -5.13 4.05 -3.32
N SER A 151 -5.43 4.13 -2.02
CA SER A 151 -4.42 4.29 -0.98
C SER A 151 -3.74 2.99 -0.55
N LEU A 152 -4.18 1.83 -1.04
CA LEU A 152 -3.56 0.54 -0.70
C LEU A 152 -2.16 0.48 -1.31
N ILE A 153 -1.11 0.49 -0.50
CA ILE A 153 0.28 0.46 -0.96
C ILE A 153 0.74 -1.00 -1.02
N ARG A 154 1.23 -1.40 -2.20
CA ARG A 154 1.76 -2.75 -2.41
C ARG A 154 3.15 -2.84 -1.77
N TYR A 155 3.43 -3.98 -1.14
CA TYR A 155 4.79 -4.34 -0.75
C TYR A 155 5.05 -5.81 -1.03
N GLU A 156 6.33 -6.16 -1.11
CA GLU A 156 6.77 -7.54 -1.18
C GLU A 156 7.97 -7.77 -0.28
N VAL A 157 8.17 -9.02 0.14
CA VAL A 157 9.35 -9.42 0.90
C VAL A 157 10.16 -10.35 0.03
N LYS A 158 11.32 -9.89 -0.43
CA LYS A 158 12.18 -10.60 -1.37
C LYS A 158 13.65 -10.36 -1.01
N ASP A 159 14.48 -11.39 -1.12
CA ASP A 159 15.94 -11.30 -0.94
C ASP A 159 16.38 -10.63 0.37
N GLY A 160 15.67 -10.92 1.48
CA GLY A 160 15.97 -10.32 2.78
C GLY A 160 15.61 -8.83 2.90
N LYS A 161 14.80 -8.30 1.97
CA LYS A 161 14.31 -6.93 1.98
C LYS A 161 12.80 -6.88 1.95
N ILE A 162 12.25 -5.78 2.45
CA ILE A 162 10.84 -5.42 2.36
C ILE A 162 10.77 -4.23 1.40
N ILE A 163 10.08 -4.39 0.27
CA ILE A 163 10.06 -3.40 -0.81
C ILE A 163 8.64 -2.87 -0.95
N PHE A 164 8.44 -1.58 -0.72
CA PHE A 164 7.18 -0.88 -0.95
C PHE A 164 7.17 -0.27 -2.34
N TYR A 165 6.03 -0.38 -3.03
CA TYR A 165 5.81 0.09 -4.39
C TYR A 165 4.67 1.09 -4.43
N PHE A 166 4.93 2.27 -4.99
CA PHE A 166 3.90 3.30 -5.11
C PHE A 166 4.17 4.24 -6.29
N LYS A 167 3.11 4.91 -6.71
CA LYS A 167 3.13 6.01 -7.68
C LYS A 167 2.73 7.32 -7.00
N GLY A 168 3.08 8.44 -7.62
CA GLY A 168 2.60 9.75 -7.23
C GLY A 168 1.25 10.04 -7.90
N ALA A 169 0.42 10.84 -7.24
CA ALA A 169 -0.83 11.31 -7.79
C ALA A 169 -1.13 12.75 -7.37
N ILE A 170 -1.76 13.50 -8.29
CA ILE A 170 -2.37 14.80 -8.00
C ILE A 170 -3.89 14.59 -7.98
N HIS A 171 -4.47 14.82 -6.81
CA HIS A 171 -5.91 14.67 -6.61
C HIS A 171 -6.71 15.75 -7.36
N ASP A 172 -7.84 15.32 -7.91
CA ASP A 172 -8.84 16.16 -8.52
C ASP A 172 -10.22 15.72 -8.01
N HIS A 173 -10.95 16.64 -7.38
CA HIS A 173 -12.33 16.44 -6.93
C HIS A 173 -13.29 15.88 -8.00
N LYS A 174 -13.03 16.13 -9.29
CA LYS A 174 -13.84 15.65 -10.41
C LYS A 174 -13.49 14.22 -10.86
N GLY A 175 -12.49 13.59 -10.26
CA GLY A 175 -12.02 12.24 -10.62
C GLY A 175 -11.01 12.20 -11.78
N ALA A 176 -10.71 13.34 -12.40
CA ALA A 176 -9.67 13.49 -13.43
C ALA A 176 -8.27 13.57 -12.80
N HIS A 177 -7.91 12.58 -11.99
CA HIS A 177 -6.63 12.52 -11.30
C HIS A 177 -5.46 12.39 -12.28
N LYS A 178 -4.32 13.00 -11.94
CA LYS A 178 -3.06 12.80 -12.66
C LYS A 178 -2.22 11.81 -11.89
N ILE A 179 -1.69 10.80 -12.56
CA ILE A 179 -0.90 9.73 -11.95
C ILE A 179 0.49 9.73 -12.59
N SER A 180 1.51 9.54 -11.77
CA SER A 180 2.89 9.41 -12.21
C SER A 180 3.05 8.18 -13.12
N THR A 181 3.96 8.25 -14.08
CA THR A 181 4.27 7.12 -14.96
C THR A 181 5.29 6.19 -14.31
N GLU A 182 6.22 6.75 -13.53
CA GLU A 182 7.26 6.01 -12.84
C GLU A 182 6.73 5.37 -11.55
N VAL A 183 7.13 4.11 -11.30
CA VAL A 183 6.92 3.42 -10.03
C VAL A 183 8.12 3.69 -9.15
N HIS A 184 7.86 4.23 -7.96
CA HIS A 184 8.88 4.44 -6.95
C HIS A 184 8.92 3.25 -5.98
N LYS A 185 10.12 2.94 -5.51
CA LYS A 185 10.41 1.79 -4.65
C LYS A 185 11.17 2.26 -3.42
N MET A 186 10.72 1.82 -2.25
CA MET A 186 11.43 2.05 -1.00
C MET A 186 11.72 0.71 -0.33
N GLU A 187 12.98 0.50 0.05
CA GLU A 187 13.45 -0.74 0.63
C GLU A 187 13.74 -0.58 2.12
N PHE A 188 13.31 -1.56 2.91
CA PHE A 188 13.69 -1.73 4.30
C PHE A 188 14.42 -3.07 4.45
N PRO A 189 15.44 -3.16 5.33
CA PRO A 189 16.04 -4.43 5.65
C PRO A 189 14.98 -5.31 6.32
N ARG A 190 14.98 -6.61 6.04
CA ARG A 190 14.22 -7.55 6.84
C ARG A 190 14.98 -7.80 8.13
N GLN A 191 14.58 -7.18 9.24
CA GLN A 191 15.04 -7.66 10.54
C GLN A 191 14.42 -9.03 10.81
N SER A 192 15.26 -10.00 11.17
CA SER A 192 14.77 -11.17 11.88
C SER A 192 14.55 -10.74 13.34
N LEU A 193 13.48 -11.19 13.98
CA LEU A 193 13.29 -10.95 15.43
C LEU A 193 14.51 -11.39 16.29
N ALA A 194 15.36 -12.28 15.78
CA ALA A 194 16.61 -12.69 16.43
C ALA A 194 17.67 -11.58 16.48
N SER A 195 17.67 -10.64 15.53
CA SER A 195 18.66 -9.57 15.42
C SER A 195 18.53 -8.54 16.55
N ASN A 196 17.29 -8.24 16.97
CA ASN A 196 17.03 -7.32 18.08
C ASN A 196 17.37 -7.97 19.43
N PHE A 197 17.33 -9.30 19.54
CA PHE A 197 17.76 -10.01 20.75
C PHE A 197 19.27 -9.89 20.97
N GLU A 198 20.09 -10.06 19.92
CA GLU A 198 21.55 -9.92 20.05
C GLU A 198 21.97 -8.49 20.40
N GLU A 199 21.34 -7.46 19.82
CA GLU A 199 21.63 -6.07 20.14
C GLU A 199 21.14 -5.66 21.54
N TYR A 200 19.98 -6.17 21.96
CA TYR A 200 19.46 -5.98 23.32
C TYR A 200 20.33 -6.69 24.37
N VAL A 201 20.79 -7.92 24.08
CA VAL A 201 21.74 -8.67 24.93
C VAL A 201 23.10 -7.97 24.98
N LYS A 202 23.57 -7.39 23.87
CA LYS A 202 24.85 -6.66 23.83
C LYS A 202 24.83 -5.39 24.68
N ASN A 203 23.66 -4.77 24.85
CA ASN A 203 23.47 -3.57 25.67
C ASN A 203 23.02 -3.88 27.11
N LEU A 204 22.69 -5.13 27.42
CA LEU A 204 22.48 -5.60 28.79
C LEU A 204 23.85 -5.81 29.46
N GLN A 205 24.46 -4.72 29.92
CA GLN A 205 25.57 -4.81 30.86
C GLN A 205 24.98 -5.16 32.22
N PHE A 206 24.92 -6.46 32.54
CA PHE A 206 24.50 -6.92 33.86
C PHE A 206 25.60 -6.57 34.86
N SER A 207 25.46 -5.43 35.53
CA SER A 207 26.35 -5.02 36.63
C SER A 207 25.75 -5.51 37.94
N TYR A 208 26.39 -6.49 38.57
CA TYR A 208 26.13 -6.80 39.98
C TYR A 208 26.79 -5.70 40.82
N PRO A 209 26.04 -4.96 41.66
CA PRO A 209 26.59 -3.86 42.43
C PRO A 209 27.60 -4.28 43.51
N ASN A 210 27.79 -5.59 43.76
CA ASN A 210 28.81 -6.09 44.69
C ASN A 210 29.03 -7.61 44.52
N ILE A 211 29.78 -8.03 43.49
CA ILE A 211 30.09 -9.46 43.24
C ILE A 211 30.82 -10.10 44.42
N GLU A 212 31.60 -9.33 45.19
CA GLU A 212 32.36 -9.84 46.34
C GLU A 212 31.46 -10.14 47.56
N GLU A 213 30.34 -9.44 47.73
CA GLU A 213 29.42 -9.68 48.86
C GLU A 213 28.36 -10.76 48.53
N THR A 214 27.99 -10.94 47.25
CA THR A 214 26.86 -11.83 46.89
C THR A 214 27.19 -13.32 46.90
N LEU A 215 28.46 -13.71 46.96
CA LEU A 215 28.88 -15.12 46.96
C LEU A 215 29.20 -15.68 48.34
N LEU A 216 29.20 -14.86 49.39
CA LEU A 216 29.71 -15.24 50.71
C LEU A 216 28.65 -15.28 51.82
N ASP A 217 27.52 -14.59 51.67
CA ASP A 217 26.50 -14.52 52.74
C ASP A 217 25.62 -15.78 52.85
N ASP A 218 25.46 -16.54 51.76
CA ASP A 218 24.64 -17.76 51.73
C ASP A 218 25.45 -19.05 51.92
N VAL A 219 26.78 -18.96 52.03
CA VAL A 219 27.64 -20.12 52.24
C VAL A 219 27.78 -20.36 53.74
N ASP A 220 27.08 -21.38 54.23
CA ASP A 220 27.32 -21.98 55.54
C ASP A 220 28.69 -22.67 55.51
N THR A 221 29.74 -21.92 55.83
CA THR A 221 31.14 -22.36 55.77
C THR A 221 31.43 -23.52 56.73
N ASP A 222 30.59 -23.73 57.75
CA ASP A 222 30.66 -24.90 58.64
C ASP A 222 30.20 -26.20 57.96
N LYS A 223 29.48 -26.11 56.83
CA LYS A 223 29.10 -27.27 55.99
C LYS A 223 30.08 -27.54 54.84
N VAL A 224 31.02 -26.64 54.58
CA VAL A 224 32.03 -26.80 53.53
C VAL A 224 33.21 -27.59 54.10
N ARG A 225 33.21 -28.92 53.93
CA ARG A 225 34.37 -29.74 54.30
C ARG A 225 35.54 -29.44 53.35
N PRO A 226 36.76 -29.23 53.85
CA PRO A 226 37.94 -29.21 53.01
C PRO A 226 38.06 -30.56 52.28
N LEU A 227 38.32 -30.52 50.97
CA LEU A 227 38.75 -31.69 50.20
C LEU A 227 40.19 -32.04 50.62
N GLU A 228 40.36 -32.58 51.83
CA GLU A 228 41.56 -33.32 52.16
C GLU A 228 41.45 -34.71 51.52
N GLY A 229 42.22 -34.96 50.45
CA GLY A 229 42.41 -36.33 49.97
C GLY A 229 42.49 -36.60 48.46
N LEU A 230 42.82 -35.62 47.61
CA LEU A 230 43.31 -35.93 46.26
C LEU A 230 44.83 -35.75 46.22
N LYS A 231 45.55 -36.79 46.68
CA LYS A 231 46.91 -37.09 46.25
C LYS A 231 46.87 -38.14 45.17
#